data_AF-A0A537WWZ6-F1
#
_entry.id   AF-A0A537WWZ6-F1
#
_cell.length_a   1.000
_cell.length_b   1.000
_cell.length_c   1.000
_cell.angle_alpha   90.00
_cell.angle_beta   90.00
_cell.angle_gamma   90.00
#
_symmetry.space_group_name_H-M   'P 1'
#
loop_
_entity.id
_entity.type
_entity.pdbx_description
1 polymer ?
#
loop_
_entity_poly.entity_id
_entity_poly.type
_entity_poly.pdbx_seq_one_letter_code
_entity_poly.pdbx_strand_id
1 'polypeptide(L)'
;MSTPRERTEQIERDTLSPHAVLAAESRGRERPEPPDAIRTCFQRDRDRIVHSKAFRRLKHKTQVFLAPEGDHYRVRLTHTLDVSHIARTVARALRLNEDLTEAIALGHDLGHTPFGHLGEQALTPFLGRPFRHSEQSLRVVEHLEDDGRGLNLTWEVRDGMLHHPWSMPPPSTLEAKIVRFADRIAYVNHDVDDAIRAGVLRADELPVGPLEVLGRTHSARINSLVTDLVEQSDGKPDIRLSSPAFRALDDLRDFMFAEVYLREGAHEDHDKAVKLLR
;
A
#
# COMPACT_ATOMS: atom_id res chain seq x y z
N MET A 1 -17.45 -10.38 -33.35
CA MET A 1 -17.65 -10.99 -32.01
C MET A 1 -16.92 -10.10 -31.00
N SER A 2 -17.49 -9.86 -29.83
CA SER A 2 -16.78 -9.11 -28.79
C SER A 2 -15.54 -9.86 -28.31
N THR A 3 -14.46 -9.15 -28.09
CA THR A 3 -13.22 -9.68 -27.53
C THR A 3 -13.41 -10.05 -26.05
N PRO A 4 -12.59 -10.95 -25.47
CA PRO A 4 -12.65 -11.23 -24.03
C PRO A 4 -12.53 -9.96 -23.16
N ARG A 5 -11.65 -9.01 -23.54
CA ARG A 5 -11.55 -7.71 -22.85
C ARG A 5 -12.90 -6.98 -22.83
N GLU A 6 -13.54 -6.82 -23.98
CA GLU A 6 -14.82 -6.09 -24.10
C GLU A 6 -15.94 -6.77 -23.31
N ARG A 7 -15.91 -8.10 -23.18
CA ARG A 7 -16.86 -8.82 -22.31
C ARG A 7 -16.61 -8.53 -20.83
N THR A 8 -15.35 -8.48 -20.40
CA THR A 8 -15.01 -8.09 -19.02
C THR A 8 -15.42 -6.64 -18.74
N GLU A 9 -15.11 -5.71 -19.65
CA GLU A 9 -15.53 -4.31 -19.56
C GLU A 9 -17.06 -4.17 -19.47
N GLN A 10 -17.83 -5.01 -20.17
CA GLN A 10 -19.28 -5.05 -20.04
C GLN A 10 -19.74 -5.59 -18.68
N ILE A 11 -19.11 -6.67 -18.18
CA ILE A 11 -19.41 -7.18 -16.83
C ILE A 11 -19.13 -6.12 -15.76
N GLU A 12 -18.05 -5.34 -15.90
CA GLU A 12 -17.76 -4.23 -15.01
C GLU A 12 -18.91 -3.22 -14.99
N ARG A 13 -19.41 -2.81 -16.17
CA ARG A 13 -20.55 -1.88 -16.31
C ARG A 13 -21.83 -2.40 -15.64
N ASP A 14 -22.07 -3.70 -15.74
CA ASP A 14 -23.32 -4.31 -15.28
C ASP A 14 -23.31 -4.64 -13.77
N THR A 15 -22.12 -4.79 -13.17
CA THR A 15 -21.99 -5.39 -11.83
C THR A 15 -21.26 -4.53 -10.79
N LEU A 16 -20.44 -3.57 -11.20
CA LEU A 16 -19.74 -2.70 -10.26
C LEU A 16 -20.65 -1.59 -9.73
N SER A 17 -20.27 -1.05 -8.57
CA SER A 17 -20.89 0.12 -7.96
C SER A 17 -20.88 1.31 -8.93
N PRO A 18 -21.89 2.20 -8.91
CA PRO A 18 -21.87 3.45 -9.69
C PRO A 18 -20.69 4.38 -9.36
N HIS A 19 -20.01 4.14 -8.22
CA HIS A 19 -18.83 4.89 -7.80
C HIS A 19 -17.51 4.21 -8.18
N ALA A 20 -17.56 3.00 -8.75
CA ALA A 20 -16.38 2.28 -9.21
C ALA A 20 -15.80 2.90 -10.47
N VAL A 21 -14.49 2.80 -10.62
CA VAL A 21 -13.83 3.17 -11.87
C VAL A 21 -13.93 2.01 -12.86
N LEU A 22 -14.52 2.27 -14.02
CA LEU A 22 -14.60 1.30 -15.10
C LEU A 22 -13.34 1.33 -15.95
N ALA A 23 -12.78 0.17 -16.30
CA ALA A 23 -11.59 0.10 -17.16
C ALA A 23 -11.85 0.72 -18.54
N ALA A 24 -13.06 0.55 -19.05
CA ALA A 24 -13.50 1.15 -20.31
C ALA A 24 -13.61 2.68 -20.29
N GLU A 25 -13.59 3.30 -19.10
CA GLU A 25 -13.70 4.75 -18.90
C GLU A 25 -12.40 5.35 -18.33
N SER A 26 -11.31 4.57 -18.31
CA SER A 26 -10.04 5.08 -17.80
C SER A 26 -9.57 6.28 -18.62
N ARG A 27 -8.92 7.25 -17.98
CA ARG A 27 -8.27 8.39 -18.62
C ARG A 27 -7.08 7.98 -19.50
N GLY A 28 -6.69 6.70 -19.43
CA GLY A 28 -5.74 6.08 -20.33
C GLY A 28 -4.30 6.29 -19.89
N ARG A 29 -3.41 6.15 -20.86
CA ARG A 29 -1.95 6.14 -20.68
C ARG A 29 -1.35 7.37 -21.35
N GLU A 30 -0.20 7.81 -20.89
CA GLU A 30 0.48 8.95 -21.51
C GLU A 30 0.91 8.65 -22.94
N ARG A 31 1.42 7.44 -23.17
CA ARG A 31 1.76 6.96 -24.51
C ARG A 31 0.63 6.06 -25.00
N PRO A 32 -0.08 6.44 -26.09
CA PRO A 32 -1.13 5.61 -26.66
C PRO A 32 -0.59 4.24 -27.06
N GLU A 33 -1.36 3.20 -26.76
CA GLU A 33 -1.10 1.83 -27.18
C GLU A 33 -2.43 1.16 -27.56
N PRO A 34 -2.43 0.23 -28.51
CA PRO A 34 -3.65 -0.48 -28.87
C PRO A 34 -4.19 -1.24 -27.64
N PRO A 35 -5.53 -1.31 -27.49
CA PRO A 35 -6.14 -2.16 -26.47
C PRO A 35 -5.74 -3.63 -26.67
N ASP A 36 -5.61 -4.35 -25.56
CA ASP A 36 -5.33 -5.78 -25.57
C ASP A 36 -6.62 -6.54 -25.89
N ALA A 37 -6.56 -7.66 -26.62
CA ALA A 37 -7.77 -8.42 -26.96
C ALA A 37 -8.35 -9.17 -25.75
N ILE A 38 -7.53 -9.46 -24.74
CA ILE A 38 -7.86 -10.36 -23.63
C ILE A 38 -8.06 -9.58 -22.32
N ARG A 39 -7.13 -8.68 -21.99
CA ARG A 39 -7.04 -8.03 -20.68
C ARG A 39 -7.54 -6.59 -20.68
N THR A 40 -8.18 -6.18 -19.59
CA THR A 40 -8.52 -4.77 -19.34
C THR A 40 -7.25 -3.93 -19.12
N CYS A 41 -7.36 -2.60 -19.17
CA CYS A 41 -6.21 -1.71 -18.98
C CYS A 41 -5.56 -1.89 -17.59
N PHE A 42 -6.35 -2.11 -16.53
CA PHE A 42 -5.85 -2.31 -15.16
C PHE A 42 -5.20 -3.69 -14.97
N GLN A 43 -5.75 -4.74 -15.60
CA GLN A 43 -5.09 -6.07 -15.63
C GLN A 43 -3.70 -5.99 -16.28
N ARG A 44 -3.56 -5.23 -17.37
CA ARG A 44 -2.25 -5.00 -18.00
C ARG A 44 -1.30 -4.25 -17.08
N ASP A 45 -1.79 -3.28 -16.31
CA ASP A 45 -0.97 -2.51 -15.37
C ASP A 45 -0.45 -3.39 -14.24
N ARG A 46 -1.34 -4.18 -13.63
CA ARG A 46 -0.97 -5.18 -12.65
C ARG A 46 0.15 -6.09 -13.18
N ASP A 47 -0.03 -6.64 -14.36
CA ASP A 47 0.94 -7.56 -14.95
C ASP A 47 2.29 -6.87 -15.20
N ARG A 48 2.29 -5.62 -15.69
CA ARG A 48 3.53 -4.83 -15.88
C ARG A 48 4.26 -4.58 -14.57
N ILE A 49 3.53 -4.23 -13.51
CA ILE A 49 4.09 -4.02 -12.17
C ILE A 49 4.74 -5.28 -11.65
N VAL A 50 4.03 -6.42 -11.66
CA VAL A 50 4.53 -7.70 -11.14
C VAL A 50 5.79 -8.17 -11.87
N HIS A 51 5.88 -7.92 -13.18
CA HIS A 51 7.04 -8.32 -13.98
C HIS A 51 8.23 -7.35 -13.88
N SER A 52 8.06 -6.17 -13.28
CA SER A 52 9.09 -5.14 -13.17
C SER A 52 10.28 -5.57 -12.31
N LYS A 53 11.46 -4.99 -12.57
CA LYS A 53 12.65 -5.26 -11.75
C LYS A 53 12.47 -4.68 -10.35
N ALA A 54 11.86 -3.51 -10.21
CA ALA A 54 11.54 -2.89 -8.92
C ALA A 54 10.66 -3.77 -8.03
N PHE A 55 9.62 -4.40 -8.57
CA PHE A 55 8.75 -5.29 -7.79
C PHE A 55 9.52 -6.50 -7.27
N ARG A 56 10.37 -7.13 -8.10
CA ARG A 56 11.24 -8.24 -7.68
C ARG A 56 12.18 -7.84 -6.54
N ARG A 57 12.68 -6.60 -6.54
CA ARG A 57 13.58 -6.09 -5.49
C ARG A 57 12.87 -5.91 -4.14
N LEU A 58 11.53 -5.84 -4.08
CA LEU A 58 10.79 -5.78 -2.82
C LEU A 58 11.08 -6.99 -1.92
N LYS A 59 11.42 -8.15 -2.50
CA LYS A 59 11.84 -9.35 -1.76
C LYS A 59 13.09 -9.10 -0.89
N HIS A 60 13.94 -8.15 -1.29
CA HIS A 60 15.24 -7.89 -0.66
C HIS A 60 15.25 -6.58 0.15
N LYS A 61 14.09 -5.96 0.39
CA LYS A 61 13.97 -4.74 1.20
C LYS A 61 13.24 -5.06 2.50
N THR A 62 13.87 -4.76 3.64
CA THR A 62 13.23 -4.84 4.95
C THR A 62 12.19 -3.74 5.13
N GLN A 63 11.16 -4.02 5.94
CA GLN A 63 10.09 -3.06 6.23
C GLN A 63 10.46 -2.14 7.41
N VAL A 64 10.85 -2.71 8.56
CA VAL A 64 11.10 -1.96 9.81
C VAL A 64 12.45 -2.29 10.47
N PHE A 65 12.74 -3.57 10.71
CA PHE A 65 13.95 -3.95 11.44
C PHE A 65 15.17 -4.07 10.53
N LEU A 66 16.30 -3.53 10.99
CA LEU A 66 17.60 -3.63 10.33
C LEU A 66 18.18 -5.03 10.56
N ALA A 67 17.91 -5.94 9.62
CA ALA A 67 18.47 -7.29 9.58
C ALA A 67 18.34 -8.08 10.90
N PRO A 68 17.12 -8.33 11.38
CA PRO A 68 16.94 -9.22 12.52
C PRO A 68 17.29 -10.66 12.10
N GLU A 69 18.12 -11.33 12.90
CA GLU A 69 18.46 -12.74 12.69
C GLU A 69 17.19 -13.60 12.74
N GLY A 70 16.79 -14.20 11.60
CA GLY A 70 15.64 -15.12 11.51
C GLY A 70 14.89 -15.09 10.18
N ASP A 71 14.43 -16.24 9.71
CA ASP A 71 13.79 -16.42 8.38
C ASP A 71 12.36 -15.87 8.27
N HIS A 72 11.80 -15.32 9.35
CA HIS A 72 10.36 -14.98 9.46
C HIS A 72 10.05 -13.49 9.50
N TYR A 73 11.04 -12.62 9.36
CA TYR A 73 10.80 -11.19 9.34
C TYR A 73 10.23 -10.71 8.01
N ARG A 74 9.25 -9.80 8.10
CA ARG A 74 8.54 -9.30 6.93
C ARG A 74 9.45 -8.43 6.07
N VAL A 75 9.41 -8.69 4.78
CA VAL A 75 10.02 -7.86 3.74
C VAL A 75 8.92 -7.03 3.07
N ARG A 76 9.30 -6.01 2.30
CA ARG A 76 8.33 -5.18 1.58
C ARG A 76 7.43 -5.98 0.66
N LEU A 77 7.94 -7.07 0.06
CA LEU A 77 7.09 -7.93 -0.75
C LEU A 77 5.94 -8.55 0.06
N THR A 78 6.19 -9.04 1.29
CA THR A 78 5.12 -9.58 2.14
C THR A 78 4.15 -8.49 2.61
N HIS A 79 4.64 -7.28 2.86
CA HIS A 79 3.77 -6.11 3.12
C HIS A 79 2.84 -5.83 1.95
N THR A 80 3.42 -5.65 0.76
CA THR A 80 2.70 -5.36 -0.48
C THR A 80 1.64 -6.41 -0.79
N LEU A 81 1.93 -7.70 -0.52
CA LEU A 81 0.95 -8.78 -0.69
C LEU A 81 -0.21 -8.68 0.31
N ASP A 82 0.06 -8.36 1.57
CA ASP A 82 -1.00 -8.19 2.58
C ASP A 82 -1.85 -6.94 2.31
N VAL A 83 -1.24 -5.83 1.89
CA VAL A 83 -1.96 -4.63 1.43
C VAL A 83 -2.87 -4.98 0.25
N SER A 84 -2.36 -5.71 -0.74
CA SER A 84 -3.16 -6.16 -1.89
C SER A 84 -4.33 -7.05 -1.44
N HIS A 85 -4.09 -8.00 -0.53
CA HIS A 85 -5.14 -8.90 -0.04
C HIS A 85 -6.25 -8.15 0.71
N ILE A 86 -5.89 -7.26 1.62
CA ILE A 86 -6.86 -6.42 2.36
C ILE A 86 -7.62 -5.54 1.37
N ALA A 87 -6.92 -4.85 0.47
CA ALA A 87 -7.52 -3.91 -0.47
C ALA A 87 -8.50 -4.60 -1.42
N ARG A 88 -8.14 -5.77 -1.97
CA ARG A 88 -9.02 -6.56 -2.84
C ARG A 88 -10.25 -7.08 -2.11
N THR A 89 -10.10 -7.48 -0.84
CA THR A 89 -11.23 -7.91 0.00
C THR A 89 -12.25 -6.80 0.14
N VAL A 90 -11.80 -5.59 0.47
CA VAL A 90 -12.66 -4.41 0.63
C VAL A 90 -13.26 -3.98 -0.71
N ALA A 91 -12.46 -3.92 -1.79
CA ALA A 91 -12.95 -3.54 -3.12
C ALA A 91 -14.05 -4.49 -3.61
N ARG A 92 -13.87 -5.80 -3.43
CA ARG A 92 -14.86 -6.80 -3.82
C ARG A 92 -16.15 -6.69 -2.99
N ALA A 93 -16.03 -6.46 -1.68
CA ALA A 93 -17.19 -6.27 -0.81
C ALA A 93 -18.02 -5.03 -1.21
N LEU A 94 -17.34 -3.95 -1.62
CA LEU A 94 -17.96 -2.70 -2.07
C LEU A 94 -18.31 -2.65 -3.56
N ARG A 95 -18.06 -3.75 -4.30
CA ARG A 95 -18.17 -3.83 -5.76
C ARG A 95 -17.43 -2.70 -6.50
N LEU A 96 -16.24 -2.34 -6.03
CA LEU A 96 -15.32 -1.43 -6.73
C LEU A 96 -14.37 -2.23 -7.63
N ASN A 97 -13.58 -1.54 -8.45
CA ASN A 97 -12.70 -2.22 -9.41
C ASN A 97 -11.52 -2.92 -8.73
N GLU A 98 -11.59 -4.25 -8.64
CA GLU A 98 -10.57 -5.06 -7.96
C GLU A 98 -9.22 -5.03 -8.69
N ASP A 99 -9.21 -5.05 -10.03
CA ASP A 99 -7.98 -5.05 -10.82
C ASP A 99 -7.24 -3.70 -10.69
N LEU A 100 -7.97 -2.58 -10.65
CA LEU A 100 -7.40 -1.26 -10.36
C LEU A 100 -6.81 -1.22 -8.94
N THR A 101 -7.60 -1.67 -7.95
CA THR A 101 -7.20 -1.70 -6.55
C THR A 101 -5.92 -2.54 -6.36
N GLU A 102 -5.86 -3.72 -6.97
CA GLU A 102 -4.71 -4.61 -6.93
C GLU A 102 -3.49 -3.99 -7.63
N ALA A 103 -3.64 -3.39 -8.81
CA ALA A 103 -2.54 -2.74 -9.50
C ALA A 103 -1.91 -1.61 -8.67
N ILE A 104 -2.73 -0.77 -8.04
CA ILE A 104 -2.25 0.30 -7.14
C ILE A 104 -1.53 -0.31 -5.94
N ALA A 105 -2.15 -1.30 -5.28
CA ALA A 105 -1.57 -1.96 -4.12
C ALA A 105 -0.22 -2.62 -4.42
N LEU A 106 -0.05 -3.26 -5.58
CA LEU A 106 1.24 -3.86 -5.95
C LEU A 106 2.30 -2.83 -6.36
N GLY A 107 1.87 -1.65 -6.82
CA GLY A 107 2.76 -0.59 -7.30
C GLY A 107 3.19 0.43 -6.24
N HIS A 108 2.43 0.60 -5.15
CA HIS A 108 2.60 1.74 -4.23
C HIS A 108 4.01 1.86 -3.64
N ASP A 109 4.67 0.73 -3.43
CA ASP A 109 5.90 0.63 -2.63
C ASP A 109 7.19 0.42 -3.45
N LEU A 110 7.11 0.49 -4.79
CA LEU A 110 8.23 0.23 -5.69
C LEU A 110 9.44 1.14 -5.45
N GLY A 111 9.18 2.40 -5.09
CA GLY A 111 10.15 3.47 -4.90
C GLY A 111 10.83 3.49 -3.54
N HIS A 112 10.48 2.58 -2.63
CA HIS A 112 11.02 2.63 -1.29
C HIS A 112 12.54 2.46 -1.26
N THR A 113 13.22 3.28 -0.47
CA THR A 113 14.65 3.17 -0.21
C THR A 113 15.01 1.86 0.52
N PRO A 114 16.28 1.43 0.46
CA PRO A 114 16.82 0.54 1.48
C PRO A 114 16.53 1.10 2.88
N PHE A 115 16.34 0.21 3.86
CA PHE A 115 16.10 0.59 5.27
C PHE A 115 14.83 1.42 5.54
N GLY A 116 13.85 1.36 4.65
CA GLY A 116 12.56 2.01 4.90
C GLY A 116 12.70 3.52 5.09
N HIS A 117 11.94 4.07 6.04
CA HIS A 117 11.90 5.52 6.30
C HIS A 117 13.26 6.10 6.70
N LEU A 118 14.15 5.30 7.30
CA LEU A 118 15.52 5.73 7.58
C LEU A 118 16.29 6.05 6.31
N GLY A 119 16.06 5.26 5.25
CA GLY A 119 16.67 5.55 3.95
C GLY A 119 16.15 6.85 3.33
N GLU A 120 14.85 7.15 3.51
CA GLU A 120 14.29 8.42 3.04
C GLU A 120 14.90 9.61 3.81
N GLN A 121 15.04 9.49 5.13
CA GLN A 121 15.70 10.48 5.98
C GLN A 121 17.19 10.65 5.62
N ALA A 122 17.88 9.55 5.30
CA ALA A 122 19.29 9.58 4.92
C ALA A 122 19.51 10.30 3.59
N LEU A 123 18.60 10.13 2.62
CA LEU A 123 18.70 10.71 1.28
C LEU A 123 18.17 12.15 1.18
N THR A 124 17.23 12.54 2.05
CA THR A 124 16.59 13.87 2.04
C THR A 124 17.59 15.05 2.01
N PRO A 125 18.69 15.07 2.79
CA PRO A 125 19.66 16.17 2.76
C PRO A 125 20.29 16.45 1.39
N PHE A 126 20.26 15.51 0.45
CA PHE A 126 20.88 15.64 -0.87
C PHE A 126 19.92 16.14 -1.98
N LEU A 127 18.63 16.29 -1.69
CA LEU A 127 17.60 16.55 -2.72
C LEU A 127 17.04 17.98 -2.68
N GLY A 128 17.42 18.79 -1.68
CA GLY A 128 16.82 20.12 -1.44
C GLY A 128 15.33 20.08 -1.10
N ARG A 129 14.75 18.88 -0.94
CA ARG A 129 13.37 18.57 -0.58
C ARG A 129 13.31 17.20 0.11
N PRO A 130 12.24 16.89 0.86
CA PRO A 130 12.04 15.55 1.42
C PRO A 130 12.06 14.48 0.33
N PHE A 131 12.81 13.40 0.55
CA PHE A 131 12.61 12.16 -0.21
C PHE A 131 11.25 11.58 0.19
N ARG A 132 10.47 11.16 -0.79
CA ARG A 132 9.18 10.49 -0.59
C ARG A 132 9.13 9.23 -1.42
N HIS A 133 8.91 8.09 -0.79
CA HIS A 133 8.83 6.81 -1.50
C HIS A 133 7.75 6.80 -2.58
N SER A 134 6.60 7.45 -2.37
CA SER A 134 5.52 7.50 -3.37
C SER A 134 5.89 8.28 -4.64
N GLU A 135 6.61 9.41 -4.50
CA GLU A 135 7.15 10.17 -5.64
C GLU A 135 8.19 9.33 -6.39
N GLN A 136 9.03 8.59 -5.66
CA GLN A 136 9.99 7.68 -6.26
C GLN A 136 9.30 6.47 -6.93
N SER A 137 8.20 5.94 -6.37
CA SER A 137 7.42 4.86 -6.97
C SER A 137 6.85 5.29 -8.31
N LEU A 138 6.34 6.51 -8.39
CA LEU A 138 5.89 7.11 -9.64
C LEU A 138 7.05 7.26 -10.64
N ARG A 139 8.18 7.82 -10.21
CA ARG A 139 9.39 7.93 -11.05
C ARG A 139 9.87 6.58 -11.58
N VAL A 140 9.79 5.52 -10.77
CA VAL A 140 10.17 4.15 -11.19
C VAL A 140 9.34 3.71 -12.38
N VAL A 141 8.01 3.84 -12.29
CA VAL A 141 7.09 3.36 -13.32
C VAL A 141 6.97 4.30 -14.51
N GLU A 142 7.37 5.56 -14.40
CA GLU A 142 7.36 6.53 -15.52
C GLU A 142 8.69 6.58 -16.28
N HIS A 143 9.81 6.38 -15.59
CA HIS A 143 11.12 6.76 -16.13
C HIS A 143 12.27 5.77 -15.90
N LEU A 144 12.16 4.79 -14.99
CA LEU A 144 13.32 3.94 -14.65
C LEU A 144 13.19 2.51 -15.14
N GLU A 145 11.99 1.93 -15.06
CA GLU A 145 11.74 0.60 -15.61
C GLU A 145 11.80 0.61 -17.14
N ASP A 146 11.90 -0.59 -17.73
CA ASP A 146 11.98 -0.78 -19.18
C ASP A 146 13.08 0.06 -19.86
N ASP A 147 14.28 0.00 -19.29
CA ASP A 147 15.49 0.68 -19.77
C ASP A 147 15.28 2.20 -19.99
N GLY A 148 14.59 2.83 -19.05
CA GLY A 148 14.35 4.27 -19.06
C GLY A 148 13.03 4.71 -19.70
N ARG A 149 12.24 3.77 -20.25
CA ARG A 149 10.95 4.08 -20.89
C ARG A 149 9.79 4.14 -19.90
N GLY A 150 9.91 3.50 -18.74
CA GLY A 150 8.81 3.29 -17.81
C GLY A 150 7.78 2.26 -18.31
N LEU A 151 6.85 1.90 -17.43
CA LEU A 151 5.82 0.89 -17.64
C LEU A 151 4.57 1.42 -18.37
N ASN A 152 4.48 2.72 -18.65
CA ASN A 152 3.35 3.37 -19.34
C ASN A 152 2.00 3.04 -18.69
N LEU A 153 1.90 3.07 -17.35
CA LEU A 153 0.68 2.69 -16.61
C LEU A 153 -0.47 3.69 -16.87
N THR A 154 -1.69 3.24 -16.62
CA THR A 154 -2.88 4.11 -16.64
C THR A 154 -2.76 5.23 -15.62
N TRP A 155 -3.45 6.34 -15.86
CA TRP A 155 -3.45 7.49 -14.95
C TRP A 155 -3.94 7.13 -13.55
N GLU A 156 -4.96 6.29 -13.43
CA GLU A 156 -5.60 5.90 -12.18
C GLU A 156 -4.62 5.13 -11.28
N VAL A 157 -3.84 4.22 -11.86
CA VAL A 157 -2.83 3.47 -11.12
C VAL A 157 -1.73 4.41 -10.62
N ARG A 158 -1.26 5.34 -11.46
CA ARG A 158 -0.24 6.31 -11.10
C ARG A 158 -0.71 7.28 -10.00
N ASP A 159 -1.93 7.78 -10.11
CA ASP A 159 -2.56 8.64 -9.11
C ASP A 159 -2.66 7.93 -7.76
N GLY A 160 -3.17 6.69 -7.75
CA GLY A 160 -3.27 5.89 -6.54
C GLY A 160 -1.91 5.61 -5.91
N MET A 161 -0.89 5.29 -6.71
CA MET A 161 0.47 5.08 -6.22
C MET A 161 1.07 6.33 -5.58
N LEU A 162 0.87 7.51 -6.18
CA LEU A 162 1.42 8.77 -5.66
C LEU A 162 0.75 9.23 -4.35
N HIS A 163 -0.58 9.08 -4.29
CA HIS A 163 -1.42 9.69 -3.26
C HIS A 163 -1.87 8.72 -2.15
N HIS A 164 -1.41 7.47 -2.15
CA HIS A 164 -1.67 6.54 -1.05
C HIS A 164 -1.14 7.00 0.33
N PRO A 165 -0.01 7.73 0.48
CA PRO A 165 0.46 8.10 1.80
C PRO A 165 -0.45 9.14 2.45
N TRP A 166 -0.60 9.05 3.77
CA TRP A 166 -1.47 9.95 4.52
C TRP A 166 -1.00 11.41 4.53
N SER A 167 0.28 11.64 4.26
CA SER A 167 0.92 12.96 4.11
C SER A 167 0.66 13.61 2.74
N MET A 168 0.08 12.88 1.79
CA MET A 168 -0.28 13.37 0.47
C MET A 168 -1.77 13.73 0.43
N PRO A 169 -2.20 14.62 -0.50
CA PRO A 169 -3.62 14.81 -0.81
C PRO A 169 -4.32 13.48 -1.04
N PRO A 170 -5.61 13.34 -0.68
CA PRO A 170 -6.36 12.12 -0.94
C PRO A 170 -6.34 11.73 -2.43
N PRO A 171 -6.23 10.44 -2.75
CA PRO A 171 -6.25 9.99 -4.14
C PRO A 171 -7.64 10.19 -4.76
N SER A 172 -7.69 10.16 -6.10
CA SER A 172 -8.88 10.54 -6.86
C SER A 172 -9.96 9.45 -6.92
N THR A 173 -9.59 8.18 -6.77
CA THR A 173 -10.50 7.04 -6.92
C THR A 173 -10.79 6.38 -5.57
N LEU A 174 -11.96 5.74 -5.44
CA LEU A 174 -12.28 5.01 -4.21
C LEU A 174 -11.37 3.79 -4.05
N GLU A 175 -10.99 3.13 -5.14
CA GLU A 175 -10.03 2.04 -5.18
C GLU A 175 -8.68 2.46 -4.58
N ALA A 176 -8.18 3.64 -4.94
CA ALA A 176 -6.95 4.17 -4.37
C ALA A 176 -7.10 4.57 -2.89
N LYS A 177 -8.27 5.10 -2.49
CA LYS A 177 -8.55 5.36 -1.07
C LYS A 177 -8.57 4.06 -0.26
N ILE A 178 -9.09 2.96 -0.80
CA ILE A 178 -8.99 1.64 -0.17
C ILE A 178 -7.53 1.27 0.06
N VAL A 179 -6.66 1.42 -0.96
CA VAL A 179 -5.23 1.10 -0.80
C VAL A 179 -4.59 1.96 0.30
N ARG A 180 -4.94 3.25 0.40
CA ARG A 180 -4.48 4.15 1.48
C ARG A 180 -4.87 3.67 2.87
N PHE A 181 -6.07 3.11 3.05
CA PHE A 181 -6.46 2.47 4.32
C PHE A 181 -5.76 1.12 4.51
N ALA A 182 -5.75 0.26 3.48
CA ALA A 182 -5.15 -1.07 3.53
C ALA A 182 -3.66 -1.02 3.89
N ASP A 183 -2.92 -0.06 3.34
CA ASP A 183 -1.51 0.19 3.66
C ASP A 183 -1.32 0.50 5.15
N ARG A 184 -2.09 1.46 5.69
CA ARG A 184 -2.04 1.80 7.12
C ARG A 184 -2.47 0.63 8.01
N ILE A 185 -3.51 -0.11 7.64
CA ILE A 185 -3.99 -1.28 8.37
C ILE A 185 -2.91 -2.37 8.42
N ALA A 186 -2.33 -2.72 7.27
CA ALA A 186 -1.27 -3.72 7.19
C ALA A 186 -0.03 -3.29 7.98
N TYR A 187 0.42 -2.06 7.77
CA TYR A 187 1.60 -1.48 8.42
C TYR A 187 1.51 -1.56 9.94
N VAL A 188 0.46 -1.00 10.56
CA VAL A 188 0.31 -0.98 12.03
C VAL A 188 0.25 -2.40 12.60
N ASN A 189 -0.42 -3.32 11.92
CA ASN A 189 -0.55 -4.70 12.40
C ASN A 189 0.75 -5.49 12.28
N HIS A 190 1.52 -5.28 11.21
CA HIS A 190 2.83 -5.90 11.04
C HIS A 190 3.81 -5.41 12.08
N ASP A 191 3.83 -4.10 12.34
CA ASP A 191 4.74 -3.51 13.33
C ASP A 191 4.48 -4.07 14.73
N VAL A 192 3.21 -4.25 15.11
CA VAL A 192 2.83 -4.88 16.39
C VAL A 192 3.39 -6.30 16.47
N ASP A 193 3.17 -7.11 15.43
CA ASP A 193 3.60 -8.51 15.43
C ASP A 193 5.13 -8.65 15.41
N ASP A 194 5.83 -7.83 14.61
CA ASP A 194 7.29 -7.85 14.54
C ASP A 194 7.94 -7.31 15.83
N ALA A 195 7.36 -6.28 16.46
CA ALA A 195 7.85 -5.78 17.75
C ALA A 195 7.69 -6.80 18.88
N ILE A 196 6.57 -7.54 18.89
CA ILE A 196 6.37 -8.63 19.86
C ILE A 196 7.34 -9.78 19.58
N ARG A 197 7.50 -10.18 18.31
CA ARG A 197 8.42 -11.25 17.93
C ARG A 197 9.87 -10.92 18.25
N ALA A 198 10.28 -9.66 18.08
CA ALA A 198 11.61 -9.18 18.42
C ALA A 198 11.83 -9.01 19.94
N GLY A 199 10.80 -9.23 20.77
CA GLY A 199 10.87 -9.02 22.22
C GLY A 199 10.98 -7.55 22.62
N VAL A 200 10.75 -6.62 21.68
CA VAL A 200 10.71 -5.18 21.95
C VAL A 200 9.47 -4.87 22.79
N LEU A 201 8.34 -5.49 22.48
CA LEU A 201 7.09 -5.34 23.22
C LEU A 201 6.58 -6.68 23.69
N ARG A 202 5.89 -6.70 24.84
CA ARG A 202 5.02 -7.80 25.23
C ARG A 202 3.59 -7.48 24.83
N ALA A 203 2.79 -8.52 24.56
CA ALA A 203 1.41 -8.35 24.15
C ALA A 203 0.53 -7.64 25.22
N ASP A 204 0.92 -7.71 26.49
CA ASP A 204 0.25 -7.03 27.61
C ASP A 204 0.63 -5.55 27.76
N GLU A 205 1.64 -5.08 27.02
CA GLU A 205 2.06 -3.67 26.97
C GLU A 205 1.27 -2.86 25.94
N LEU A 206 0.53 -3.52 25.04
CA LEU A 206 -0.31 -2.86 24.05
C LEU A 206 -1.45 -2.06 24.72
N PRO A 207 -1.82 -0.89 24.17
CA PRO A 207 -2.79 -0.01 24.79
C PRO A 207 -4.20 -0.64 24.79
N VAL A 208 -4.83 -0.71 25.96
CA VAL A 208 -6.13 -1.37 26.15
C VAL A 208 -7.23 -0.74 25.28
N GLY A 209 -7.29 0.60 25.21
CA GLY A 209 -8.32 1.33 24.47
C GLY A 209 -8.44 0.91 22.99
N PRO A 210 -7.37 1.00 22.18
CA PRO A 210 -7.38 0.49 20.82
C PRO A 210 -7.73 -1.00 20.71
N LEU A 211 -7.26 -1.84 21.64
CA LEU A 211 -7.52 -3.27 21.61
C LEU A 211 -8.97 -3.64 21.94
N GLU A 212 -9.70 -2.82 22.69
CA GLU A 212 -11.15 -3.02 22.92
C GLU A 212 -11.96 -2.80 21.64
N VAL A 213 -11.52 -1.87 20.78
CA VAL A 213 -12.20 -1.56 19.52
C VAL A 213 -11.77 -2.52 18.41
N LEU A 214 -10.46 -2.76 18.27
CA LEU A 214 -9.90 -3.52 17.15
C LEU A 214 -9.82 -5.01 17.44
N GLY A 215 -9.62 -5.39 18.69
CA GLY A 215 -9.35 -6.76 19.12
C GLY A 215 -7.87 -7.00 19.46
N ARG A 216 -7.62 -8.10 20.18
CA ARG A 216 -6.28 -8.40 20.75
C ARG A 216 -5.35 -9.15 19.81
N THR A 217 -5.88 -9.93 18.88
CA THR A 217 -5.08 -10.71 17.93
C THR A 217 -4.91 -9.97 16.60
N HIS A 218 -3.85 -10.27 15.86
CA HIS A 218 -3.64 -9.75 14.50
C HIS A 218 -4.89 -9.94 13.63
N SER A 219 -5.42 -11.17 13.59
CA SER A 219 -6.63 -11.49 12.81
C SER A 219 -7.87 -10.72 13.26
N ALA A 220 -8.07 -10.52 14.57
CA ALA A 220 -9.19 -9.73 15.09
C ALA A 220 -9.08 -8.27 14.65
N ARG A 221 -7.90 -7.65 14.78
CA ARG A 221 -7.67 -6.25 14.38
C ARG A 221 -7.94 -6.03 12.90
N ILE A 222 -7.38 -6.87 12.04
CA ILE A 222 -7.63 -6.81 10.59
C ILE A 222 -9.12 -6.99 10.29
N ASN A 223 -9.77 -8.00 10.88
CA ASN A 223 -11.18 -8.27 10.63
C ASN A 223 -12.08 -7.10 11.07
N SER A 224 -11.87 -6.54 12.25
CA SER A 224 -12.64 -5.40 12.76
C SER A 224 -12.49 -4.18 11.85
N LEU A 225 -11.25 -3.88 11.43
CA LEU A 225 -10.98 -2.73 10.56
C LEU A 225 -11.57 -2.92 9.15
N VAL A 226 -11.44 -4.10 8.56
CA VAL A 226 -12.00 -4.41 7.24
C VAL A 226 -13.53 -4.38 7.28
N THR A 227 -14.14 -4.96 8.32
CA THR A 227 -15.60 -4.97 8.49
C THR A 227 -16.12 -3.55 8.62
N ASP A 228 -15.55 -2.75 9.53
CA ASP A 228 -15.94 -1.36 9.73
C ASP A 228 -15.75 -0.52 8.46
N LEU A 229 -14.61 -0.67 7.76
CA LEU A 229 -14.34 0.04 6.51
C LEU A 229 -15.39 -0.25 5.44
N VAL A 230 -15.81 -1.51 5.30
CA VAL A 230 -16.87 -1.91 4.36
C VAL A 230 -18.22 -1.33 4.80
N GLU A 231 -18.65 -1.54 6.03
CA GLU A 231 -19.95 -1.05 6.54
C GLU A 231 -20.07 0.48 6.45
N GLN A 232 -18.98 1.19 6.73
CA GLN A 232 -18.96 2.64 6.72
C GLN A 232 -18.83 3.25 5.33
N SER A 233 -18.45 2.47 4.32
CA SER A 233 -18.25 2.91 2.94
C SER A 233 -19.31 2.38 1.96
N ASP A 234 -20.07 1.35 2.32
CA ASP A 234 -21.05 0.72 1.42
C ASP A 234 -22.08 1.74 0.88
N GLY A 235 -22.28 1.71 -0.43
CA GLY A 235 -23.15 2.60 -1.19
C GLY A 235 -22.80 4.10 -1.16
N LYS A 236 -21.62 4.48 -0.66
CA LYS A 236 -21.22 5.89 -0.49
C LYS A 236 -20.15 6.31 -1.49
N PRO A 237 -20.08 7.61 -1.87
CA PRO A 237 -19.04 8.15 -2.73
C PRO A 237 -17.72 8.42 -1.98
N ASP A 238 -17.44 7.67 -0.91
CA ASP A 238 -16.24 7.84 -0.10
C ASP A 238 -15.87 6.56 0.65
N ILE A 239 -14.58 6.43 0.99
CA ILE A 239 -14.03 5.31 1.77
C ILE A 239 -13.62 5.85 3.13
N ARG A 240 -14.16 5.27 4.21
CA ARG A 240 -13.89 5.75 5.56
C ARG A 240 -14.10 4.66 6.60
N LEU A 241 -13.37 4.79 7.71
CA LEU A 241 -13.66 4.10 8.97
C LEU A 241 -14.64 4.93 9.81
N SER A 242 -15.31 4.29 10.76
CA SER A 242 -16.05 4.97 11.82
C SER A 242 -15.08 5.75 12.71
N SER A 243 -15.57 6.81 13.37
CA SER A 243 -14.74 7.61 14.28
C SER A 243 -14.05 6.77 15.36
N PRO A 244 -14.72 5.77 16.00
CA PRO A 244 -14.05 4.88 16.95
C PRO A 244 -12.93 4.03 16.32
N ALA A 245 -13.20 3.38 15.19
CA ALA A 245 -12.21 2.52 14.53
C ALA A 245 -11.00 3.31 14.02
N PHE A 246 -11.24 4.48 13.43
CA PHE A 246 -10.19 5.37 12.96
C PHE A 246 -9.29 5.84 14.11
N ARG A 247 -9.89 6.30 15.23
CA ARG A 247 -9.14 6.73 16.41
C ARG A 247 -8.32 5.59 16.99
N ALA A 248 -8.91 4.40 17.14
CA ALA A 248 -8.20 3.24 17.65
C ALA A 248 -7.00 2.85 16.77
N LEU A 249 -7.13 2.94 15.44
CA LEU A 249 -6.01 2.71 14.52
C LEU A 249 -4.91 3.77 14.66
N ASP A 250 -5.29 5.04 14.81
CA ASP A 250 -4.35 6.16 14.96
C ASP A 250 -3.61 6.09 16.31
N ASP A 251 -4.34 5.83 17.39
CA ASP A 251 -3.79 5.65 18.74
C ASP A 251 -2.81 4.47 18.80
N LEU A 252 -3.15 3.35 18.15
CA LEU A 252 -2.25 2.20 18.08
C LEU A 252 -0.99 2.53 17.26
N ARG A 253 -1.11 3.25 16.15
CA ARG A 253 0.05 3.72 15.38
C ARG A 253 0.94 4.62 16.22
N ASP A 254 0.37 5.59 16.93
CA ASP A 254 1.13 6.56 17.71
C ASP A 254 1.86 5.89 18.88
N PHE A 255 1.22 4.91 19.53
CA PHE A 255 1.87 4.04 20.49
C PHE A 255 3.06 3.29 19.88
N MET A 256 2.87 2.65 18.71
CA MET A 256 3.95 1.92 18.04
C MET A 256 5.11 2.85 17.66
N PHE A 257 4.82 4.08 17.22
CA PHE A 257 5.83 5.08 16.92
C PHE A 257 6.65 5.44 18.17
N ALA A 258 6.00 5.68 19.30
CA ALA A 258 6.67 6.01 20.55
C ALA A 258 7.54 4.87 21.09
N GLU A 259 7.01 3.64 21.10
CA GLU A 259 7.66 2.53 21.80
C GLU A 259 8.64 1.72 20.95
N VAL A 260 8.50 1.75 19.62
CA VAL A 260 9.36 0.97 18.71
C VAL A 260 10.33 1.85 17.95
N TYR A 261 9.88 3.01 17.45
CA TYR A 261 10.72 3.85 16.59
C TYR A 261 11.58 4.86 17.37
N LEU A 262 11.13 5.32 18.55
CA LEU A 262 11.83 6.29 19.38
C LEU A 262 12.63 5.67 20.55
N ARG A 263 12.71 4.35 20.63
CA ARG A 263 13.35 3.66 21.77
C ARG A 263 14.87 3.78 21.76
N GLU A 264 15.45 4.05 22.93
CA GLU A 264 16.90 4.01 23.15
C GLU A 264 17.46 2.61 22.81
N GLY A 265 18.38 2.54 21.84
CA GLY A 265 18.95 1.29 21.30
C GLY A 265 18.70 1.09 19.80
N ALA A 266 17.55 1.55 19.26
CA ALA A 266 17.32 1.58 17.81
C ALA A 266 18.32 2.50 17.07
N HIS A 267 18.86 3.49 17.79
CA HIS A 267 19.78 4.50 17.29
C HIS A 267 21.09 3.95 16.72
N GLU A 268 21.67 2.87 17.26
CA GLU A 268 22.97 2.38 16.75
C GLU A 268 22.85 1.78 15.34
N ASP A 269 21.80 1.00 15.10
CA ASP A 269 21.57 0.44 13.77
C ASP A 269 21.04 1.52 12.80
N HIS A 270 20.22 2.45 13.29
CA HIS A 270 19.81 3.64 12.51
C HIS A 270 21.03 4.43 12.01
N ASP A 271 21.99 4.71 12.90
CA ASP A 271 23.20 5.44 12.54
C ASP A 271 24.07 4.68 11.52
N LYS A 272 24.17 3.35 11.64
CA LYS A 272 24.87 2.52 10.65
C LYS A 272 24.19 2.59 9.28
N ALA A 273 22.86 2.47 9.23
CA ALA A 273 22.08 2.53 8.01
C ALA A 273 22.20 3.90 7.32
N VAL A 274 22.10 4.98 8.09
CA VAL A 274 22.28 6.36 7.59
C VAL A 274 23.70 6.59 7.10
N LYS A 275 24.72 6.13 7.83
CA LYS A 275 26.13 6.22 7.40
C LYS A 275 26.43 5.42 6.14
N LEU A 276 25.78 4.27 5.93
CA LEU A 276 25.98 3.46 4.72
C LEU A 276 25.37 4.09 3.47
N LEU A 277 24.32 4.91 3.62
CA LEU A 277 23.65 5.59 2.52
C LEU A 277 24.22 6.97 2.18
N ARG A 278 25.01 7.57 3.08
CA ARG A 278 25.67 8.88 2.91
C ARG A 278 27.09 8.73 2.40
#